data_AF-A0A925H3L1-F1
#
_entry.id   AF-A0A925H3L1-F1
#
_cell.length_a   1.000
_cell.length_b   1.000
_cell.length_c   1.000
_cell.angle_alpha   90.00
_cell.angle_beta   90.00
_cell.angle_gamma   90.00
#
_symmetry.space_group_name_H-M   'P 1'
#
loop_
_entity.id
_entity.type
_entity.pdbx_description
1 polymer ?
#
loop_
_entity_poly.entity_id
_entity_poly.type
_entity_poly.pdbx_seq_one_letter_code
_entity_poly.pdbx_strand_id
1 'polypeptide(L)' 'MSEQEYRVRECVHRASGVDGEFYRGSVYVKYIQRLRTDAAMKAASKVTPFFWADAPQIIVWLCLDCAVEVGLEESKSDAA' A
#
# COMPACT_ATOMS: atom_id res chain seq x y z
N MET A 1 6.82 6.65 -22.62
CA MET A 1 6.01 5.91 -21.64
C MET A 1 4.61 6.49 -21.72
N SER A 2 3.61 5.70 -22.14
CA SER A 2 2.22 6.15 -22.19
C SER A 2 1.76 6.55 -20.78
N GLU A 3 1.09 7.69 -20.66
CA GLU A 3 0.53 8.25 -19.42
C GLU A 3 -0.58 7.33 -18.86
N GLN A 4 -0.20 6.20 -18.28
CA GLN A 4 -1.13 5.42 -17.47
C GLN A 4 -1.34 6.17 -16.15
N GLU A 5 -2.46 6.89 -16.06
CA GLU A 5 -2.98 7.39 -14.79
C GLU A 5 -3.31 6.17 -13.91
N TYR A 6 -2.47 5.92 -12.91
CA TYR A 6 -2.73 4.86 -11.94
C TYR A 6 -3.98 5.21 -11.14
N ARG A 7 -4.89 4.24 -10.97
CA ARG A 7 -6.01 4.40 -10.04
C ARG A 7 -5.48 4.41 -8.61
N VAL A 8 -5.94 5.33 -7.79
CA VAL A 8 -5.51 5.43 -6.38
C VAL A 8 -6.38 4.54 -5.51
N ARG A 9 -5.73 3.84 -4.58
CA ARG A 9 -6.37 3.18 -3.43
C ARG A 9 -5.80 3.76 -2.16
N GLU A 10 -6.67 4.18 -1.26
CA GLU A 10 -6.27 5.02 -0.14
C GLU A 10 -6.45 4.26 1.17
N CYS A 11 -5.47 4.40 2.05
CA CYS A 11 -5.64 4.10 3.45
C CYS A 11 -6.76 4.98 4.06
N VAL A 12 -7.62 4.39 4.88
CA VAL A 12 -8.73 5.07 5.56
C VAL A 12 -8.30 6.29 6.36
N HIS A 13 -7.05 6.33 6.85
CA HIS A 13 -6.51 7.46 7.60
C HIS A 13 -6.28 8.72 6.77
N ARG A 14 -6.32 8.64 5.43
CA ARG A 14 -6.19 9.83 4.57
C ARG A 14 -7.25 10.88 4.87
N ALA A 15 -8.46 10.45 5.21
CA ALA A 15 -9.55 11.34 5.58
C ALA A 15 -9.27 12.17 6.85
N SER A 16 -8.35 11.71 7.70
CA SER A 16 -7.92 12.41 8.92
C SER A 16 -6.81 13.45 8.67
N GLY A 17 -6.36 13.61 7.42
CA GLY A 17 -5.34 14.60 7.05
C GLY A 17 -3.92 14.27 7.53
N VAL A 18 -3.62 12.99 7.79
CA VAL A 18 -2.28 12.55 8.18
C VAL A 18 -1.34 12.44 6.98
N ASP A 19 -0.03 12.56 7.23
CA ASP A 19 1.00 12.36 6.22
C ASP A 19 1.10 10.90 5.76
N GLY A 20 1.58 10.72 4.53
CA GLY A 20 1.72 9.41 3.92
C GLY A 20 2.32 9.44 2.52
N GLU A 21 2.53 8.26 1.96
CA GLU A 21 3.26 8.07 0.71
C GLU A 21 2.53 7.13 -0.26
N PHE A 22 2.93 7.22 -1.54
CA PHE A 22 2.41 6.34 -2.60
C PHE A 22 3.36 5.17 -2.88
N TYR A 23 2.79 3.98 -2.88
CA TYR A 23 3.47 2.73 -3.23
C TYR A 23 2.81 2.12 -4.46
N ARG A 24 3.57 1.41 -5.31
CA ARG A 24 2.97 0.61 -6.39
C ARG A 24 2.09 -0.48 -5.81
N GLY A 25 0.91 -0.72 -6.40
CA GLY A 25 0.00 -1.77 -5.94
C GLY A 25 0.66 -3.14 -5.90
N SER A 26 1.50 -3.47 -6.88
CA SER A 26 2.25 -4.73 -6.92
C SER A 26 3.25 -4.87 -5.76
N VAL A 27 3.90 -3.78 -5.34
CA VAL A 27 4.80 -3.78 -4.18
C VAL A 27 3.99 -3.97 -2.89
N TYR A 28 2.90 -3.22 -2.73
CA TYR A 28 2.00 -3.38 -1.58
C TYR A 28 1.49 -4.83 -1.43
N VAL A 29 0.97 -5.42 -2.51
CA VAL A 29 0.49 -6.82 -2.49
C VAL A 29 1.61 -7.81 -2.13
N LYS A 30 2.81 -7.64 -2.68
CA LYS A 30 3.97 -8.49 -2.36
C LYS A 30 4.31 -8.46 -0.86
N TYR A 31 4.21 -7.31 -0.21
CA TYR A 31 4.52 -7.17 1.21
C TYR A 31 3.39 -7.71 2.09
N ILE A 32 2.14 -7.43 1.75
CA ILE A 32 0.99 -8.02 2.45
C ILE A 32 1.02 -9.55 2.40
N GLN A 33 1.39 -10.14 1.27
CA GLN A 33 1.49 -11.60 1.12
C GLN A 33 2.56 -12.26 2.02
N ARG A 34 3.49 -11.48 2.58
CA ARG A 34 4.50 -11.97 3.54
C ARG A 34 4.02 -11.94 4.99
N LEU A 35 2.94 -11.22 5.27
CA LEU A 35 2.36 -11.15 6.61
C LEU A 35 1.61 -12.45 6.93
N ARG A 36 1.45 -12.74 8.22
CA ARG A 36 0.50 -13.75 8.68
C ARG A 36 -0.92 -13.35 8.26
N THR A 37 -1.79 -14.34 8.06
CA THR A 37 -3.14 -14.12 7.52
C THR A 37 -3.95 -13.07 8.30
N ASP A 38 -3.87 -13.07 9.63
CA ASP A 38 -4.54 -12.09 10.50
C ASP A 38 -4.04 -10.66 10.22
N ALA A 39 -2.73 -10.47 10.17
CA ALA A 39 -2.10 -9.19 9.89
C ALA A 39 -2.35 -8.72 8.44
N ALA A 40 -2.30 -9.64 7.47
CA ALA A 40 -2.60 -9.36 6.07
C ALA A 40 -4.04 -8.85 5.90
N MET A 41 -5.01 -9.52 6.53
CA MET A 41 -6.42 -9.12 6.47
C MET A 41 -6.65 -7.76 7.14
N LYS A 42 -6.02 -7.51 8.29
CA LYS A 42 -6.08 -6.21 8.98
C LYS A 42 -5.48 -5.09 8.15
N ALA A 43 -4.34 -5.33 7.49
CA ALA A 43 -3.72 -4.34 6.61
C ALA A 43 -4.58 -4.07 5.37
N ALA A 44 -5.14 -5.12 4.76
CA ALA A 44 -6.01 -5.00 3.58
C ALA A 44 -7.31 -4.25 3.90
N SER A 45 -7.90 -4.43 5.09
CA SER A 45 -9.13 -3.74 5.48
C SER A 45 -8.96 -2.22 5.67
N LYS A 46 -7.72 -1.75 5.81
CA LYS A 46 -7.42 -0.32 5.95
C LYS A 46 -7.32 0.40 4.61
N VAL A 47 -7.25 -0.32 3.49
CA VAL A 47 -7.10 0.26 2.14
C VAL A 47 -8.40 0.09 1.37
N THR A 48 -8.76 1.07 0.56
CA THR A 48 -9.90 0.98 -0.36
C THR A 48 -9.84 -0.34 -1.15
N PRO A 49 -10.91 -1.18 -1.14
CA PRO A 49 -10.88 -2.49 -1.76
C PRO A 49 -10.50 -2.47 -3.25
N PHE A 50 -9.77 -3.49 -3.69
CA PHE A 50 -9.41 -3.70 -5.08
C PHE A 50 -9.12 -5.18 -5.36
N PHE A 51 -9.17 -5.60 -6.62
CA PHE A 51 -8.78 -6.96 -7.01
C PHE A 51 -7.26 -7.05 -7.15
N TRP A 52 -6.64 -8.12 -6.65
CA TRP A 52 -5.17 -8.26 -6.76
C TRP A 52 -4.66 -8.28 -8.21
N ALA A 53 -5.50 -8.72 -9.16
CA ALA A 53 -5.19 -8.64 -10.59
C ALA A 53 -5.01 -7.18 -11.09
N ASP A 54 -5.61 -6.20 -10.41
CA ASP A 54 -5.46 -4.77 -10.70
C ASP A 54 -4.15 -4.19 -10.14
N ALA A 55 -3.39 -4.91 -9.32
CA ALA A 55 -2.21 -4.39 -8.63
C ALA A 55 -1.17 -3.69 -9.54
N PRO A 56 -0.92 -4.13 -10.79
CA PRO A 56 -0.03 -3.41 -11.70
C PRO A 56 -0.56 -2.05 -12.19
N GLN A 57 -1.87 -1.79 -12.05
CA GLN A 57 -2.60 -0.63 -12.59
C GLN A 57 -3.05 0.35 -11.50
N ILE A 58 -2.59 0.16 -10.26
CA ILE A 58 -2.94 1.03 -9.13
C ILE A 58 -1.70 1.53 -8.39
N ILE A 59 -1.88 2.64 -7.69
CA ILE A 59 -1.01 3.07 -6.60
C ILE A 59 -1.80 3.04 -5.29
N VAL A 60 -1.13 2.68 -4.21
CA VAL A 60 -1.70 2.62 -2.87
C VAL A 60 -1.09 3.75 -2.05
N TRP A 61 -1.92 4.66 -1.56
CA TRP A 61 -1.51 5.65 -0.59
C TRP A 61 -1.65 5.09 0.83
N LEU A 62 -0.58 5.11 1.62
CA LEU A 62 -0.59 4.69 3.02
C LEU A 62 -0.07 5.82 3.91
N CYS A 63 -0.68 6.00 5.08
CA CYS A 63 -0.03 6.76 6.14
C CYS A 63 1.23 6.02 6.62
N LEU A 64 2.16 6.75 7.23
CA LEU A 64 3.45 6.21 7.68
C LEU A 64 3.28 4.98 8.58
N ASP A 65 2.38 5.04 9.57
CA ASP A 65 2.12 3.91 10.47
C ASP A 65 1.65 2.65 9.72
N CYS A 66 0.79 2.81 8.72
CA CYS A 66 0.30 1.67 7.94
C CYS A 66 1.37 1.13 6.98
N ALA A 67 2.28 1.98 6.50
CA ALA A 67 3.42 1.54 5.71
C ALA A 67 4.42 0.73 6.55
N VAL A 68 4.68 1.15 7.79
CA VAL A 68 5.49 0.40 8.77
C VAL A 68 4.84 -0.94 9.11
N GLU A 69 3.54 -0.97 9.40
CA GLU A 69 2.83 -2.23 9.70
C GLU A 69 2.90 -3.25 8.55
N VAL A 70 2.95 -2.78 7.30
CA VAL A 70 3.09 -3.64 6.11
C VAL A 70 4.57 -3.97 5.81
N GLY A 71 5.52 -3.31 6.48
CA GLY A 71 6.96 -3.49 6.29
C GLY A 71 7.52 -2.77 5.06
N LEU A 72 6.81 -1.78 4.51
CA LEU A 72 7.23 -1.05 3.30
C LEU A 72 8.32 0.00 3.58
N GLU A 73 8.32 0.58 4.77
CA GLU A 73 9.31 1.59 5.20
C GLU A 73 10.69 0.96 5.47
N GLU A 74 10.75 -0.25 6.02
CA GLU A 74 12.02 -0.95 6.30
C GLU A 74 12.85 -1.16 5.02
N SER A 75 12.20 -1.32 3.87
CA SER A 75 12.87 -1.51 2.58
C SER A 75 13.39 -0.24 1.89
N LYS A 76 13.07 0.95 2.40
CA LYS A 76 13.72 2.19 1.95
C LYS A 76 15.10 2.38 2.59
N SER A 77 15.31 1.83 3.79
CA SER A 77 16.54 2.00 4.57
C SER A 77 17.73 1.19 4.04
N ASP A 78 17.47 0.08 3.34
CA ASP A 78 18.51 -0.78 2.74
C ASP A 78 18.97 -0.33 1.33
N ALA A 79 18.41 0.77 0.81
CA ALA A 79 18.74 1.31 -0.51
C ALA A 79 19.50 2.66 -0.45
N ALA A 80 20.01 3.05 0.72
CA ALA A 80 20.76 4.29 0.97
C ALA A 80 22.27 4.02 1.18
#